data_AF-A0A382GTN7-F1
#
_entry.id   AF-A0A382GTN7-F1
#
_cell.length_a   1.000
_cell.length_b   1.000
_cell.length_c   1.000
_cell.angle_alpha   90.00
_cell.angle_beta   90.00
_cell.angle_gamma   90.00
#
_symmetry.space_group_name_H-M   'P 1'
#
loop_
_entity.id
_entity.type
_entity.pdbx_description
1 polymer ?
#
loop_
_entity_poly.entity_id
_entity_poly.type
_entity_poly.pdbx_seq_one_letter_code
_entity_poly.pdbx_strand_id
1 'polypeptide(L)'
;MTILRAGRYREFTGIIAGLMWTLATAQATPGAPAQIPLFVATTAQANIVLLLDDSGSMDAIAPAAPYDSDTTYDCPSATILPAGSVNLVYAYVRSSDGYALFYWYTGGMSTINWGEWGDLDEYSASQYCFASDETYEARLSNYTGNYTGNYLNWYFGPYDGGNPFGSGADYKPAAKTRMEAAQAAAIQLLDSLDNVRVGVAGFDYYYGAKIHHEVADLETNESAIKAAINGLTASNWTPLAEALHDIGRYFSGFGGSINPGNQESASCSANGQYDGVLTLHPDSTPVSKDDDTVFHHTPTLASGVSSDSPICHWCQKNFVVVLTDGDPYYDNSISSTSGLQDYDNDCADPASGCGSDDQKTGRDYGTSGSDYLHDIAQAMYEMDLRPDIDNFDGDEARNNVITYTVGFAIDHPLLSDTASQSGGLYFTAD
;
A
#
# COMPACT_ATOMS: atom_id res chain seq x y z
N MET A 1 32.67 43.83 -45.34
CA MET A 1 33.21 44.97 -44.57
C MET A 1 33.78 44.37 -43.29
N THR A 2 35.04 43.96 -43.26
CA THR A 2 36.20 44.84 -42.94
C THR A 2 36.11 45.16 -41.43
N ILE A 3 37.02 44.76 -40.52
CA ILE A 3 38.44 44.44 -40.67
C ILE A 3 39.04 44.11 -39.26
N LEU A 4 40.04 43.19 -39.23
CA LEU A 4 41.28 43.14 -38.40
C LEU A 4 41.19 43.07 -36.85
N ARG A 5 42.16 42.50 -36.11
CA ARG A 5 43.61 42.36 -36.41
C ARG A 5 44.28 41.32 -35.48
N ALA A 6 45.23 40.61 -36.09
CA ALA A 6 46.20 39.71 -35.47
C ALA A 6 47.42 40.45 -34.89
N GLY A 7 48.21 39.73 -34.09
CA GLY A 7 49.62 39.99 -33.81
C GLY A 7 50.08 39.21 -32.56
N ARG A 8 51.29 38.64 -32.46
CA ARG A 8 52.44 38.52 -33.36
C ARG A 8 53.43 37.56 -32.67
N TYR A 9 54.08 36.71 -33.46
CA TYR A 9 55.19 35.83 -33.06
C TYR A 9 56.40 36.57 -32.49
N ARG A 10 57.10 35.97 -31.51
CA ARG A 10 58.55 36.14 -31.30
C ARG A 10 59.17 34.81 -30.89
N GLU A 11 60.07 34.31 -31.74
CA GLU A 11 61.07 33.30 -31.42
C GLU A 11 62.18 33.90 -30.56
N PHE A 12 62.75 33.10 -29.66
CA PHE A 12 64.12 33.25 -29.17
C PHE A 12 64.73 31.87 -28.93
N THR A 13 65.80 31.59 -29.67
CA THR A 13 66.75 30.48 -29.55
C THR A 13 67.66 30.61 -28.32
N GLY A 14 67.92 29.47 -27.67
CA GLY A 14 69.26 29.11 -27.17
C GLY A 14 69.46 29.02 -25.64
N ILE A 15 69.79 27.82 -25.14
CA ILE A 15 71.13 27.41 -24.66
C ILE A 15 71.02 26.14 -23.79
N ILE A 16 71.89 25.18 -24.06
CA ILE A 16 72.10 23.89 -23.38
C ILE A 16 72.87 24.10 -22.08
N ALA A 17 72.43 23.48 -20.98
CA ALA A 17 73.30 23.09 -19.87
C ALA A 17 72.72 21.83 -19.19
N GLY A 18 73.44 20.71 -19.31
CA GLY A 18 73.09 19.47 -18.66
C GLY A 18 73.46 19.46 -17.17
N LEU A 19 72.62 18.82 -16.37
CA LEU A 19 73.00 18.29 -15.07
C LEU A 19 72.28 16.95 -14.88
N MET A 20 73.06 15.86 -14.91
CA MET A 20 72.61 14.53 -14.51
C MET A 20 72.41 14.52 -12.99
N TRP A 21 71.19 14.21 -12.54
CA TRP A 21 70.91 13.71 -11.21
C TRP A 21 70.13 12.40 -11.35
N THR A 22 70.73 11.32 -10.88
CA THR A 22 70.12 10.01 -10.75
C THR A 22 69.10 10.02 -9.62
N LEU A 23 67.82 9.79 -9.94
CA LEU A 23 66.78 9.44 -8.98
C LEU A 23 66.06 8.19 -9.52
N ALA A 24 66.04 7.15 -8.69
CA ALA A 24 65.40 5.88 -8.97
C ALA A 24 63.91 6.09 -9.31
N THR A 25 63.48 5.55 -10.45
CA THR A 25 62.05 5.38 -10.74
C THR A 25 61.70 3.92 -10.55
N ALA A 26 60.80 3.66 -9.62
CA ALA A 26 60.15 2.37 -9.47
C ALA A 26 59.53 1.97 -10.81
N GLN A 27 59.78 0.75 -11.27
CA GLN A 27 59.02 0.18 -12.37
C GLN A 27 57.60 -0.08 -11.87
N ALA A 28 56.66 0.79 -12.25
CA ALA A 28 55.25 0.46 -12.21
C ALA A 28 54.95 -0.44 -13.43
N THR A 29 54.57 -1.68 -13.16
CA THR A 29 53.95 -2.57 -14.14
C THR A 29 52.74 -1.84 -14.75
N PRO A 30 52.47 -1.94 -16.08
CA PRO A 30 51.22 -1.42 -16.62
C PRO A 30 50.07 -2.20 -15.96
N GLY A 31 49.36 -1.56 -15.03
CA GLY A 31 48.09 -2.05 -14.54
C GLY A 31 47.16 -2.19 -15.74
N ALA A 32 46.50 -3.34 -15.85
CA ALA A 32 45.45 -3.53 -16.83
C ALA A 32 44.46 -2.36 -16.70
N PRO A 33 44.13 -1.63 -17.78
CA PRO A 33 43.06 -0.66 -17.70
C PRO A 33 41.78 -1.41 -17.32
N ALA A 34 41.15 -1.00 -16.23
CA ALA A 34 39.81 -1.43 -15.88
C ALA A 34 38.90 -1.15 -17.09
N GLN A 35 38.49 -2.21 -17.78
CA GLN A 35 37.45 -2.13 -18.79
C GLN A 35 36.09 -2.32 -18.10
N ILE A 36 35.70 -1.32 -17.33
CA ILE A 36 34.28 -1.08 -17.06
C ILE A 36 33.96 0.22 -17.80
N PRO A 37 33.16 0.19 -18.88
CA PRO A 37 32.73 1.41 -19.54
C PRO A 37 31.98 2.30 -18.55
N LEU A 38 32.58 3.46 -18.31
CA LEU A 38 32.03 4.60 -17.60
C LEU A 38 30.77 5.09 -18.35
N PHE A 39 29.63 5.21 -17.65
CA PHE A 39 28.35 5.77 -18.11
C PHE A 39 27.51 4.96 -19.12
N VAL A 40 26.91 3.84 -18.66
CA VAL A 40 25.44 3.59 -18.75
C VAL A 40 25.07 2.64 -17.59
N ALA A 41 25.18 3.08 -16.34
CA ALA A 41 24.39 2.42 -15.29
C ALA A 41 23.03 3.12 -15.34
N THR A 42 22.07 2.53 -16.06
CA THR A 42 20.67 2.84 -15.76
C THR A 42 20.49 2.56 -14.28
N THR A 43 20.02 3.55 -13.50
CA THR A 43 19.71 3.35 -12.09
C THR A 43 18.81 2.12 -11.98
N ALA A 44 19.14 1.15 -11.13
CA ALA A 44 18.29 -0.02 -10.92
C ALA A 44 16.85 0.44 -10.65
N GLN A 45 15.90 -0.11 -11.40
CA GLN A 45 14.49 0.27 -11.28
C GLN A 45 14.01 -0.02 -9.85
N ALA A 46 13.29 0.93 -9.25
CA ALA A 46 12.71 0.69 -7.93
C ALA A 46 11.66 -0.41 -7.98
N ASN A 47 11.59 -1.23 -6.94
CA ASN A 47 10.51 -2.18 -6.72
C ASN A 47 9.42 -1.53 -5.87
N ILE A 48 8.17 -1.69 -6.29
CA ILE A 48 6.99 -1.25 -5.55
C ILE A 48 6.06 -2.45 -5.42
N VAL A 49 5.65 -2.80 -4.20
CA VAL A 49 4.52 -3.71 -3.97
C VAL A 49 3.33 -2.87 -3.52
N LEU A 50 2.25 -2.94 -4.28
CA LEU A 50 0.96 -2.37 -3.86
C LEU A 50 0.23 -3.43 -3.04
N LEU A 51 0.10 -3.21 -1.72
CA LEU A 51 -0.78 -3.98 -0.86
C LEU A 51 -2.13 -3.25 -0.79
N LEU A 52 -3.12 -3.79 -1.50
CA LEU A 52 -4.46 -3.24 -1.53
C LEU A 52 -5.35 -4.05 -0.61
N ASP A 53 -6.00 -3.36 0.33
CA ASP A 53 -7.03 -3.93 1.16
C ASP A 53 -8.18 -4.45 0.29
N ASP A 54 -8.44 -5.74 0.40
CA ASP A 54 -9.56 -6.45 -0.19
C ASP A 54 -10.39 -7.17 0.89
N SER A 55 -10.40 -6.58 2.09
CA SER A 55 -11.25 -7.00 3.20
C SER A 55 -12.72 -6.72 2.93
N GLY A 56 -13.62 -7.33 3.71
CA GLY A 56 -15.06 -7.15 3.55
C GLY A 56 -15.54 -5.70 3.70
N SER A 57 -14.84 -4.85 4.46
CA SER A 57 -15.18 -3.43 4.62
C SER A 57 -15.08 -2.65 3.32
N MET A 58 -14.20 -3.10 2.43
CA MET A 58 -14.01 -2.50 1.12
C MET A 58 -15.22 -2.62 0.20
N ASP A 59 -16.23 -3.46 0.54
CA ASP A 59 -17.49 -3.51 -0.20
C ASP A 59 -18.43 -2.36 0.17
N ALA A 60 -18.16 -1.59 1.23
CA ALA A 60 -18.95 -0.41 1.57
C ALA A 60 -18.92 0.61 0.42
N ILE A 61 -20.01 1.35 0.24
CA ILE A 61 -20.07 2.42 -0.76
C ILE A 61 -19.16 3.59 -0.32
N ALA A 62 -18.36 4.10 -1.24
CA ALA A 62 -17.54 5.29 -1.06
C ALA A 62 -18.25 6.52 -1.64
N PRO A 63 -18.38 7.63 -0.89
CA PRO A 63 -18.80 8.91 -1.45
C PRO A 63 -17.81 9.39 -2.53
N ALA A 64 -18.18 9.24 -3.80
CA ALA A 64 -17.33 9.62 -4.92
C ALA A 64 -18.17 10.27 -6.04
N ALA A 65 -17.49 10.93 -6.97
CA ALA A 65 -18.13 11.47 -8.17
C ALA A 65 -19.02 10.39 -8.84
N PRO A 66 -20.26 10.74 -9.26
CA PRO A 66 -20.74 12.11 -9.50
C PRO A 66 -21.39 12.82 -8.30
N TYR A 67 -21.39 12.24 -7.10
CA TYR A 67 -21.76 12.98 -5.89
C TYR A 67 -20.80 14.16 -5.68
N ASP A 68 -21.37 15.31 -5.34
CA ASP A 68 -20.65 16.55 -5.01
C ASP A 68 -21.11 17.04 -3.63
N SER A 69 -20.20 17.02 -2.66
CA SER A 69 -20.48 17.43 -1.28
C SER A 69 -20.85 18.91 -1.15
N ASP A 70 -20.43 19.76 -2.10
CA ASP A 70 -20.76 21.19 -2.10
C ASP A 70 -22.16 21.45 -2.68
N THR A 71 -22.76 20.45 -3.33
CA THR A 71 -24.14 20.51 -3.83
C THR A 71 -25.11 20.06 -2.75
N THR A 72 -26.16 20.84 -2.50
CA THR A 72 -27.27 20.43 -1.63
C THR A 72 -28.26 19.58 -2.42
N TYR A 73 -28.46 18.34 -1.98
CA TYR A 73 -29.43 17.43 -2.58
C TYR A 73 -30.76 17.54 -1.85
N ASP A 74 -31.52 18.57 -2.23
CA ASP A 74 -32.80 18.88 -1.61
C ASP A 74 -33.82 17.76 -1.84
N CYS A 75 -34.60 17.50 -0.80
CA CYS A 75 -35.70 16.55 -0.81
C CYS A 75 -37.03 17.33 -0.73
N PRO A 76 -38.05 16.99 -1.56
CA PRO A 76 -39.37 17.62 -1.49
C PRO A 76 -40.09 17.30 -0.17
N SER A 77 -41.20 17.99 0.13
CA SER A 77 -41.85 18.18 1.44
C SER A 77 -42.26 16.91 2.22
N ALA A 78 -41.30 16.09 2.61
CA ALA A 78 -41.45 14.87 3.38
C ALA A 78 -40.91 15.01 4.81
N THR A 79 -41.08 13.96 5.62
CA THR A 79 -40.62 13.97 7.01
C THR A 79 -39.10 13.82 7.06
N ILE A 80 -38.41 14.73 7.75
CA ILE A 80 -36.96 14.56 7.98
C ILE A 80 -36.74 13.50 9.05
N LEU A 81 -35.99 12.46 8.73
CA LEU A 81 -35.46 11.48 9.69
C LEU A 81 -34.23 12.09 10.35
N PRO A 82 -34.22 12.31 11.68
CA PRO A 82 -33.01 12.69 12.38
C PRO A 82 -32.15 11.44 12.67
N ALA A 83 -30.84 11.55 12.50
CA ALA A 83 -29.85 10.51 12.76
C ALA A 83 -29.96 9.95 14.17
N GLY A 84 -30.19 10.79 15.18
CA GLY A 84 -30.35 10.34 16.57
C GLY A 84 -31.57 9.44 16.82
N SER A 85 -32.50 9.34 15.87
CA SER A 85 -33.64 8.42 15.93
C SER A 85 -33.42 7.09 15.21
N VAL A 86 -32.29 6.95 14.52
CA VAL A 86 -31.94 5.85 13.64
C VAL A 86 -30.71 5.14 14.21
N ASN A 87 -30.73 3.81 14.29
CA ASN A 87 -29.51 3.06 14.61
C ASN A 87 -28.72 2.73 13.34
N LEU A 88 -29.38 2.12 12.35
CA LEU A 88 -28.75 1.68 11.10
C LEU A 88 -29.78 1.74 9.97
N VAL A 89 -29.38 2.36 8.86
CA VAL A 89 -30.15 2.42 7.61
C VAL A 89 -29.72 1.29 6.69
N TYR A 90 -30.64 0.66 5.99
CA TYR A 90 -30.36 -0.33 4.96
C TYR A 90 -31.01 0.10 3.66
N ALA A 91 -30.23 0.08 2.57
CA ALA A 91 -30.78 0.17 1.24
C ALA A 91 -31.47 -1.15 0.87
N TYR A 92 -32.63 -1.06 0.24
CA TYR A 92 -33.32 -2.20 -0.36
C TYR A 92 -33.59 -1.87 -1.83
N VAL A 93 -32.91 -2.57 -2.74
CA VAL A 93 -33.11 -2.42 -4.18
C VAL A 93 -33.93 -3.60 -4.70
N ARG A 94 -35.10 -3.31 -5.26
CA ARG A 94 -36.02 -4.33 -5.77
C ARG A 94 -35.45 -4.93 -7.05
N SER A 95 -35.20 -6.24 -7.07
CA SER A 95 -34.54 -6.91 -8.19
C SER A 95 -35.27 -6.82 -9.54
N SER A 96 -36.61 -6.64 -9.55
CA SER A 96 -37.40 -6.60 -10.79
C SER A 96 -37.08 -5.41 -11.68
N ASP A 97 -36.87 -4.24 -11.09
CA ASP A 97 -36.79 -2.95 -11.79
C ASP A 97 -35.76 -1.99 -11.19
N GLY A 98 -35.18 -2.32 -10.04
CA GLY A 98 -34.20 -1.50 -9.33
C GLY A 98 -34.81 -0.42 -8.44
N TYR A 99 -36.11 -0.47 -8.14
CA TYR A 99 -36.70 0.52 -7.24
C TYR A 99 -36.04 0.46 -5.86
N ALA A 100 -35.49 1.59 -5.42
CA ALA A 100 -34.72 1.68 -4.19
C ALA A 100 -35.59 2.26 -3.06
N LEU A 101 -35.73 1.48 -1.99
CA LEU A 101 -36.32 1.87 -0.72
C LEU A 101 -35.22 1.85 0.35
N PHE A 102 -35.56 2.30 1.55
CA PHE A 102 -34.75 2.03 2.72
C PHE A 102 -35.60 1.60 3.90
N TYR A 103 -34.98 0.87 4.80
CA TYR A 103 -35.52 0.58 6.10
C TYR A 103 -34.49 0.88 7.16
N TRP A 104 -34.94 1.13 8.38
CA TRP A 104 -34.04 1.42 9.49
C TRP A 104 -34.57 0.87 10.81
N TYR A 105 -33.62 0.70 11.73
CA TYR A 105 -33.90 0.21 13.06
C TYR A 105 -34.01 1.34 14.09
N THR A 106 -34.96 1.25 15.01
CA THR A 106 -35.07 2.12 16.19
C THR A 106 -35.06 1.31 17.50
N GLY A 107 -34.79 1.98 18.63
CA GLY A 107 -34.88 1.40 19.97
C GLY A 107 -33.97 0.19 20.21
N GLY A 108 -32.67 0.28 19.89
CA GLY A 108 -31.72 -0.82 20.08
C GLY A 108 -31.97 -2.02 19.17
N MET A 109 -32.24 -1.77 17.88
CA MET A 109 -32.53 -2.80 16.86
C MET A 109 -33.83 -3.59 17.06
N SER A 110 -34.79 -3.08 17.83
CA SER A 110 -36.04 -3.79 18.15
C SER A 110 -37.20 -3.53 17.19
N THR A 111 -37.20 -2.40 16.47
CA THR A 111 -38.30 -1.99 15.59
C THR A 111 -37.77 -1.63 14.21
N ILE A 112 -38.38 -2.19 13.16
CA ILE A 112 -38.07 -1.90 11.75
C ILE A 112 -39.11 -0.93 11.20
N ASN A 113 -38.65 0.15 10.59
CA ASN A 113 -39.48 1.09 9.86
C ASN A 113 -39.04 1.14 8.39
N TRP A 114 -39.98 1.44 7.50
CA TRP A 114 -39.75 1.49 6.06
C TRP A 114 -40.04 2.88 5.53
N GLY A 115 -39.25 3.32 4.56
CA GLY A 115 -39.38 4.62 3.95
C GLY A 115 -38.98 4.63 2.48
N GLU A 116 -39.58 5.56 1.75
CA GLU A 116 -39.11 5.97 0.44
C GLU A 116 -38.63 7.41 0.48
N TRP A 117 -37.70 7.75 -0.41
CA TRP A 117 -37.10 9.08 -0.42
C TRP A 117 -38.06 10.09 -1.03
N GLY A 118 -38.28 11.23 -0.36
CA GLY A 118 -39.11 12.33 -0.88
C GLY A 118 -40.52 11.89 -1.31
N ASP A 119 -41.03 12.46 -2.40
CA ASP A 119 -42.40 12.20 -2.89
C ASP A 119 -42.47 11.02 -3.88
N LEU A 120 -41.52 10.08 -3.81
CA LEU A 120 -41.67 8.81 -4.50
C LEU A 120 -42.94 8.14 -3.90
N ASP A 121 -43.90 7.71 -4.71
CA ASP A 121 -45.23 7.22 -4.26
C ASP A 121 -45.56 5.89 -4.94
N GLU A 122 -44.59 4.97 -4.98
CA GLU A 122 -44.77 3.69 -5.69
C GLU A 122 -45.38 2.60 -4.79
N TYR A 123 -45.16 2.68 -3.47
CA TYR A 123 -45.60 1.66 -2.52
C TYR A 123 -46.56 2.13 -1.43
N SER A 124 -46.99 3.40 -1.47
CA SER A 124 -47.62 4.04 -0.32
C SER A 124 -46.75 3.90 0.95
N ALA A 125 -45.42 3.87 0.77
CA ALA A 125 -44.50 3.87 1.88
C ALA A 125 -44.49 5.28 2.49
N SER A 126 -44.10 5.37 3.76
CA SER A 126 -43.94 6.67 4.38
C SER A 126 -42.76 7.39 3.72
N GLN A 127 -42.97 8.66 3.41
CA GLN A 127 -42.00 9.48 2.70
C GLN A 127 -41.06 10.16 3.70
N TYR A 128 -39.76 10.02 3.45
CA TYR A 128 -38.73 10.60 4.31
C TYR A 128 -37.57 11.21 3.54
N CYS A 129 -36.87 12.11 4.22
CA CYS A 129 -35.57 12.63 3.81
C CYS A 129 -34.57 12.48 4.96
N PHE A 130 -33.28 12.57 4.67
CA PHE A 130 -32.24 12.58 5.69
C PHE A 130 -31.85 14.03 6.02
N ALA A 131 -31.59 14.33 7.30
CA ALA A 131 -31.05 15.64 7.69
C ALA A 131 -29.64 15.80 7.09
N SER A 132 -29.46 16.78 6.21
CA SER A 132 -28.28 16.87 5.33
C SER A 132 -26.95 17.01 6.07
N ASP A 133 -26.96 17.65 7.24
CA ASP A 133 -25.81 17.96 8.10
C ASP A 133 -25.51 16.88 9.15
N GLU A 134 -26.32 15.82 9.22
CA GLU A 134 -26.11 14.71 10.15
C GLU A 134 -25.47 13.50 9.45
N THR A 135 -24.76 12.68 10.23
CA THR A 135 -24.14 11.42 9.76
C THR A 135 -25.00 10.23 10.18
N TYR A 136 -25.18 9.31 9.24
CA TYR A 136 -25.94 8.08 9.40
C TYR A 136 -25.02 6.90 9.16
N GLU A 137 -25.10 5.91 10.04
CA GLU A 137 -24.60 4.58 9.74
C GLU A 137 -25.58 3.93 8.74
N ALA A 138 -25.10 3.52 7.57
CA ALA A 138 -25.92 2.91 6.54
C ALA A 138 -25.21 1.73 5.86
N ARG A 139 -25.98 0.72 5.48
CA ARG A 139 -25.55 -0.37 4.61
C ARG A 139 -26.18 -0.19 3.24
N LEU A 140 -25.41 0.41 2.33
CA LEU A 140 -25.83 0.71 0.96
C LEU A 140 -25.49 -0.41 -0.04
N SER A 141 -24.56 -1.29 0.34
CA SER A 141 -24.08 -2.50 -0.37
C SER A 141 -23.97 -3.68 0.63
N ASN A 142 -22.99 -4.59 0.51
CA ASN A 142 -22.82 -5.68 1.49
C ASN A 142 -22.10 -5.27 2.77
N TYR A 143 -21.58 -4.05 2.87
CA TYR A 143 -20.95 -3.56 4.09
C TYR A 143 -21.51 -2.20 4.53
N THR A 144 -21.33 -1.94 5.82
CA THR A 144 -21.81 -0.72 6.47
C THR A 144 -20.78 0.40 6.38
N GLY A 145 -21.22 1.63 6.16
CA GLY A 145 -20.39 2.82 6.19
C GLY A 145 -21.09 3.99 6.87
N ASN A 146 -20.36 5.08 7.05
CA ASN A 146 -20.88 6.34 7.58
C ASN A 146 -21.09 7.34 6.44
N TYR A 147 -22.31 7.88 6.35
CA TYR A 147 -22.71 8.76 5.25
C TYR A 147 -23.40 10.00 5.79
N THR A 148 -23.13 11.16 5.20
CA THR A 148 -23.93 12.36 5.48
C THR A 148 -25.35 12.17 4.96
N GLY A 149 -26.33 12.83 5.59
CA GLY A 149 -27.69 12.85 5.08
C GLY A 149 -27.75 13.45 3.68
N ASN A 150 -26.86 14.40 3.35
CA ASN A 150 -26.75 14.95 1.99
C ASN A 150 -26.40 13.86 0.97
N TYR A 151 -25.44 12.98 1.30
CA TYR A 151 -25.10 11.83 0.47
C TYR A 151 -26.28 10.85 0.33
N LEU A 152 -26.97 10.52 1.43
CA LEU A 152 -28.14 9.63 1.36
C LEU A 152 -29.29 10.24 0.55
N ASN A 153 -29.47 11.56 0.59
CA ASN A 153 -30.44 12.26 -0.25
C ASN A 153 -30.07 12.20 -1.74
N TRP A 154 -28.77 12.32 -2.09
CA TRP A 154 -28.30 12.05 -3.44
C TRP A 154 -28.51 10.59 -3.87
N TYR A 155 -28.17 9.67 -2.97
CA TYR A 155 -28.17 8.23 -3.24
C TYR A 155 -29.57 7.72 -3.59
N PHE A 156 -30.55 7.96 -2.72
CA PHE A 156 -31.94 7.50 -2.93
C PHE A 156 -32.77 8.43 -3.83
N GLY A 157 -32.33 9.67 -4.04
CA GLY A 157 -33.00 10.66 -4.87
C GLY A 157 -32.80 10.49 -6.38
N PRO A 158 -33.43 11.35 -7.20
CA PRO A 158 -33.43 11.24 -8.65
C PRO A 158 -32.12 11.71 -9.31
N TYR A 159 -31.13 12.10 -8.53
CA TYR A 159 -29.86 12.64 -8.98
C TYR A 159 -29.00 11.55 -9.65
N ASP A 160 -28.33 11.91 -10.75
CA ASP A 160 -27.39 11.07 -11.51
C ASP A 160 -27.87 9.65 -11.82
N GLY A 161 -29.15 9.49 -12.17
CA GLY A 161 -29.67 8.20 -12.65
C GLY A 161 -31.09 7.84 -12.24
N GLY A 162 -31.80 8.69 -11.48
CA GLY A 162 -33.18 8.40 -11.07
C GLY A 162 -33.29 7.30 -10.00
N ASN A 163 -34.50 7.15 -9.46
CA ASN A 163 -34.99 5.95 -8.78
C ASN A 163 -36.25 5.54 -9.57
N PRO A 164 -36.31 4.34 -10.17
CA PRO A 164 -35.50 3.15 -9.92
C PRO A 164 -34.08 3.16 -10.50
N PHE A 165 -33.19 2.40 -9.86
CA PHE A 165 -31.79 2.18 -10.25
C PHE A 165 -31.62 1.27 -11.48
N GLY A 166 -32.67 0.59 -11.91
CA GLY A 166 -32.64 -0.33 -13.04
C GLY A 166 -32.64 -1.82 -12.62
N SER A 167 -33.22 -2.65 -13.48
CA SER A 167 -33.38 -4.08 -13.24
C SER A 167 -32.04 -4.77 -12.98
N GLY A 168 -31.95 -5.54 -11.90
CA GLY A 168 -30.73 -6.26 -11.50
C GLY A 168 -29.66 -5.41 -10.82
N ALA A 169 -29.93 -4.14 -10.48
CA ALA A 169 -29.02 -3.33 -9.68
C ALA A 169 -29.00 -3.80 -8.21
N ASP A 170 -27.80 -3.91 -7.62
CA ASP A 170 -27.61 -4.19 -6.19
C ASP A 170 -27.53 -2.90 -5.37
N TYR A 171 -26.97 -1.84 -5.95
CA TYR A 171 -26.84 -0.49 -5.40
C TYR A 171 -26.98 0.55 -6.53
N LYS A 172 -26.95 1.85 -6.19
CA LYS A 172 -27.08 2.93 -7.20
C LYS A 172 -25.97 2.80 -8.26
N PRO A 173 -26.27 2.68 -9.56
CA PRO A 173 -25.26 2.40 -10.60
C PRO A 173 -24.16 3.45 -10.73
N ALA A 174 -24.41 4.68 -10.27
CA ALA A 174 -23.43 5.77 -10.26
C ALA A 174 -22.52 5.78 -9.02
N ALA A 175 -22.88 5.02 -7.97
CA ALA A 175 -22.06 4.88 -6.78
C ALA A 175 -20.94 3.85 -7.00
N LYS A 176 -19.89 3.94 -6.20
CA LYS A 176 -18.76 3.01 -6.22
C LYS A 176 -18.53 2.42 -4.85
N THR A 177 -18.04 1.19 -4.78
CA THR A 177 -17.51 0.63 -3.53
C THR A 177 -16.13 1.22 -3.22
N ARG A 178 -15.67 1.08 -1.97
CA ARG A 178 -14.30 1.46 -1.57
C ARG A 178 -13.25 0.64 -2.33
N MET A 179 -13.52 -0.64 -2.61
CA MET A 179 -12.70 -1.49 -3.47
C MET A 179 -12.54 -0.89 -4.87
N GLU A 180 -13.64 -0.50 -5.51
CA GLU A 180 -13.60 0.11 -6.85
C GLU A 180 -12.85 1.46 -6.84
N ALA A 181 -13.00 2.24 -5.77
CA ALA A 181 -12.27 3.50 -5.60
C ALA A 181 -10.77 3.27 -5.40
N ALA A 182 -10.38 2.31 -4.55
CA ALA A 182 -9.00 1.93 -4.30
C ALA A 182 -8.32 1.37 -5.55
N GLN A 183 -9.00 0.51 -6.32
CA GLN A 183 -8.52 0.04 -7.63
C GLN A 183 -8.28 1.19 -8.59
N ALA A 184 -9.23 2.14 -8.68
CA ALA A 184 -9.08 3.30 -9.54
C ALA A 184 -7.92 4.22 -9.10
N ALA A 185 -7.70 4.40 -7.79
CA ALA A 185 -6.59 5.17 -7.25
C ALA A 185 -5.24 4.49 -7.51
N ALA A 186 -5.15 3.17 -7.31
CA ALA A 186 -3.95 2.39 -7.61
C ALA A 186 -3.61 2.46 -9.10
N ILE A 187 -4.59 2.34 -9.99
CA ILE A 187 -4.38 2.46 -11.44
C ILE A 187 -3.90 3.88 -11.82
N GLN A 188 -4.47 4.92 -11.22
CA GLN A 188 -4.02 6.30 -11.44
C GLN A 188 -2.58 6.53 -10.95
N LEU A 189 -2.20 5.91 -9.83
CA LEU A 189 -0.81 5.93 -9.37
C LEU A 189 0.10 5.27 -10.42
N LEU A 190 -0.25 4.09 -10.93
CA LEU A 190 0.54 3.42 -11.98
C LEU A 190 0.69 4.29 -13.23
N ASP A 191 -0.38 4.97 -13.67
CA ASP A 191 -0.34 5.87 -14.83
C ASP A 191 0.60 7.08 -14.64
N SER A 192 0.96 7.40 -13.40
CA SER A 192 1.87 8.50 -13.06
C SER A 192 3.34 8.07 -12.89
N LEU A 193 3.60 6.76 -12.82
CA LEU A 193 4.92 6.19 -12.58
C LEU A 193 5.61 5.84 -13.90
N ASP A 194 6.93 5.98 -13.92
CA ASP A 194 7.80 5.58 -15.03
C ASP A 194 9.09 4.98 -14.47
N ASN A 195 9.71 4.06 -15.21
CA ASN A 195 10.96 3.39 -14.86
C ASN A 195 10.95 2.71 -13.46
N VAL A 196 9.87 1.98 -13.16
CA VAL A 196 9.69 1.20 -11.92
C VAL A 196 9.24 -0.22 -12.23
N ARG A 197 9.41 -1.10 -11.24
CA ARG A 197 8.85 -2.45 -11.22
C ARG A 197 7.75 -2.52 -10.19
N VAL A 198 6.64 -3.17 -10.51
CA VAL A 198 5.45 -3.20 -9.66
C VAL A 198 4.95 -4.62 -9.48
N GLY A 199 4.67 -4.98 -8.23
CA GLY A 199 3.91 -6.17 -7.84
C GLY A 199 2.60 -5.76 -7.16
N VAL A 200 1.66 -6.70 -7.09
CA VAL A 200 0.33 -6.50 -6.51
C VAL A 200 0.07 -7.57 -5.46
N ALA A 201 -0.31 -7.16 -4.26
CA ALA A 201 -0.70 -8.01 -3.15
C ALA A 201 -2.09 -7.61 -2.63
N GLY A 202 -2.79 -8.61 -2.09
CA GLY A 202 -4.02 -8.47 -1.31
C GLY A 202 -3.95 -9.38 -0.09
N PHE A 203 -4.99 -9.42 0.73
CA PHE A 203 -5.01 -10.30 1.91
C PHE A 203 -5.32 -11.75 1.52
N ASP A 204 -4.82 -12.71 2.31
CA ASP A 204 -5.17 -14.13 2.15
C ASP A 204 -6.06 -14.60 3.31
N TYR A 205 -7.30 -14.14 3.28
CA TYR A 205 -8.33 -14.47 4.26
C TYR A 205 -7.95 -14.06 5.69
N TYR A 206 -7.51 -15.01 6.54
CA TYR A 206 -7.03 -14.75 7.92
C TYR A 206 -5.49 -14.80 8.02
N TYR A 207 -4.77 -14.97 6.92
CA TYR A 207 -3.35 -15.36 6.93
C TYR A 207 -2.53 -14.44 6.03
N GLY A 208 -2.02 -13.35 6.57
CA GLY A 208 -1.08 -12.47 5.86
C GLY A 208 -1.48 -12.10 4.42
N ALA A 209 -0.57 -12.29 3.46
CA ALA A 209 -0.70 -11.76 2.10
C ALA A 209 -0.77 -12.84 1.02
N LYS A 210 -1.49 -12.51 -0.05
CA LYS A 210 -1.40 -13.17 -1.35
C LYS A 210 -0.76 -12.25 -2.38
N ILE A 211 0.26 -12.74 -3.09
CA ILE A 211 0.85 -12.03 -4.23
C ILE A 211 0.06 -12.39 -5.49
N HIS A 212 -0.65 -11.40 -6.05
CA HIS A 212 -1.46 -11.52 -7.26
C HIS A 212 -0.66 -11.28 -8.54
N HIS A 213 0.44 -10.52 -8.43
CA HIS A 213 1.37 -10.26 -9.52
C HIS A 213 2.77 -10.07 -8.94
N GLU A 214 3.77 -10.75 -9.49
CA GLU A 214 5.16 -10.58 -9.09
C GLU A 214 5.66 -9.15 -9.39
N VAL A 215 6.79 -8.76 -8.81
CA VAL A 215 7.36 -7.45 -9.11
C VAL A 215 8.07 -7.54 -10.46
N ALA A 216 7.45 -6.93 -11.46
CA ALA A 216 7.96 -6.91 -12.83
C ALA A 216 7.97 -5.47 -13.38
N ASP A 217 8.76 -5.25 -14.42
CA ASP A 217 8.83 -3.97 -15.11
C ASP A 217 7.43 -3.48 -15.53
N LEU A 218 7.08 -2.26 -15.11
CA LEU A 218 5.74 -1.70 -15.31
C LEU A 218 5.43 -1.50 -16.80
N GLU A 219 6.38 -0.99 -17.58
CA GLU A 219 6.18 -0.68 -19.01
C GLU A 219 5.78 -1.94 -19.80
N THR A 220 6.42 -3.07 -19.51
CA THR A 220 6.19 -4.33 -20.21
C THR A 220 5.06 -5.19 -19.64
N ASN A 221 4.61 -4.92 -18.40
CA ASN A 221 3.59 -5.72 -17.71
C ASN A 221 2.35 -4.94 -17.29
N GLU A 222 2.19 -3.69 -17.73
CA GLU A 222 1.12 -2.76 -17.32
C GLU A 222 -0.27 -3.40 -17.36
N SER A 223 -0.60 -4.09 -18.46
CA SER A 223 -1.91 -4.74 -18.62
C SER A 223 -2.15 -5.87 -17.61
N ALA A 224 -1.12 -6.63 -17.26
CA ALA A 224 -1.21 -7.73 -16.30
C ALA A 224 -1.31 -7.20 -14.86
N ILE A 225 -0.55 -6.15 -14.53
CA ILE A 225 -0.61 -5.46 -13.23
C ILE A 225 -1.99 -4.85 -13.01
N LYS A 226 -2.53 -4.11 -14.00
CA LYS A 226 -3.89 -3.55 -13.93
C LYS A 226 -4.95 -4.64 -13.83
N ALA A 227 -4.77 -5.78 -14.50
CA ALA A 227 -5.68 -6.92 -14.37
C ALA A 227 -5.64 -7.54 -12.96
N ALA A 228 -4.46 -7.62 -12.33
CA ALA A 228 -4.31 -8.10 -10.96
C ALA A 228 -5.03 -7.18 -9.96
N ILE A 229 -4.88 -5.86 -10.10
CA ILE A 229 -5.60 -4.85 -9.28
C ILE A 229 -7.11 -5.00 -9.44
N ASN A 230 -7.62 -5.01 -10.68
CA ASN A 230 -9.05 -5.14 -10.97
C ASN A 230 -9.63 -6.50 -10.57
N GLY A 231 -8.79 -7.50 -10.35
CA GLY A 231 -9.19 -8.85 -9.93
C GLY A 231 -9.38 -9.01 -8.42
N LEU A 232 -8.97 -8.03 -7.62
CA LEU A 232 -9.20 -8.03 -6.17
C LEU A 232 -10.68 -7.80 -5.84
N THR A 233 -11.18 -8.48 -4.80
CA THR A 233 -12.59 -8.44 -4.40
C THR A 233 -12.71 -8.39 -2.88
N ALA A 234 -13.54 -7.48 -2.38
CA ALA A 234 -13.82 -7.28 -0.95
C ALA A 234 -14.41 -8.53 -0.29
N SER A 235 -13.57 -9.36 0.32
CA SER A 235 -13.97 -10.67 0.86
C SER A 235 -13.11 -11.19 2.00
N ASN A 236 -11.96 -10.58 2.26
CA ASN A 236 -11.02 -11.02 3.28
C ASN A 236 -11.24 -10.35 4.65
N TRP A 237 -10.41 -10.72 5.62
CA TRP A 237 -10.22 -9.94 6.84
C TRP A 237 -9.10 -8.93 6.61
N THR A 238 -8.64 -8.25 7.68
CA THR A 238 -7.67 -7.15 7.57
C THR A 238 -6.37 -7.50 8.33
N PRO A 239 -5.64 -8.56 7.94
CA PRO A 239 -4.40 -9.00 8.58
C PRO A 239 -3.21 -8.11 8.16
N LEU A 240 -3.23 -6.82 8.51
CA LEU A 240 -2.28 -5.81 8.06
C LEU A 240 -0.81 -6.16 8.40
N ALA A 241 -0.52 -6.43 9.66
CA ALA A 241 0.81 -6.78 10.14
C ALA A 241 1.28 -8.10 9.50
N GLU A 242 0.44 -9.13 9.50
CA GLU A 242 0.77 -10.42 8.89
C GLU A 242 1.02 -10.29 7.37
N ALA A 243 0.27 -9.44 6.68
CA ALA A 243 0.43 -9.23 5.25
C ALA A 243 1.74 -8.50 4.93
N LEU A 244 2.09 -7.49 5.73
CA LEU A 244 3.37 -6.81 5.59
C LEU A 244 4.54 -7.75 5.91
N HIS A 245 4.39 -8.61 6.92
CA HIS A 245 5.35 -9.66 7.25
C HIS A 245 5.58 -10.60 6.06
N ASP A 246 4.51 -11.08 5.42
CA ASP A 246 4.62 -11.95 4.26
C ASP A 246 5.26 -11.25 3.05
N ILE A 247 5.00 -9.95 2.88
CA ILE A 247 5.68 -9.14 1.87
C ILE A 247 7.18 -9.01 2.21
N GLY A 248 7.55 -8.90 3.48
CA GLY A 248 8.94 -9.01 3.94
C GLY A 248 9.59 -10.33 3.52
N ARG A 249 8.90 -11.47 3.73
CA ARG A 249 9.33 -12.79 3.24
C ARG A 249 9.54 -12.80 1.72
N TYR A 250 8.61 -12.19 0.98
CA TYR A 250 8.70 -12.08 -0.47
C TYR A 250 9.90 -11.22 -0.93
N PHE A 251 10.22 -10.14 -0.21
CA PHE A 251 11.41 -9.33 -0.51
C PHE A 251 12.72 -10.10 -0.27
N SER A 252 12.80 -10.95 0.76
CA SER A 252 13.93 -11.87 0.95
C SER A 252 13.93 -13.05 -0.04
N GLY A 253 12.75 -13.39 -0.57
CA GLY A 253 12.51 -14.55 -1.43
C GLY A 253 12.29 -15.83 -0.62
N PHE A 254 11.53 -16.77 -1.20
CA PHE A 254 11.21 -18.06 -0.54
C PHE A 254 11.18 -19.23 -1.54
N GLY A 255 11.85 -19.08 -2.67
CA GLY A 255 12.14 -20.17 -3.60
C GLY A 255 13.25 -19.83 -4.58
N GLY A 256 13.42 -20.67 -5.60
CA GLY A 256 14.49 -20.50 -6.58
C GLY A 256 15.88 -20.86 -6.04
N SER A 257 16.91 -20.19 -6.56
CA SER A 257 18.31 -20.41 -6.14
C SER A 257 18.55 -19.88 -4.73
N ILE A 258 19.31 -20.61 -3.91
CA ILE A 258 19.67 -20.18 -2.56
C ILE A 258 20.91 -19.28 -2.61
N ASN A 259 20.80 -18.10 -1.98
CA ASN A 259 21.86 -17.09 -1.84
C ASN A 259 22.61 -16.83 -3.15
N PRO A 260 21.91 -16.46 -4.24
CA PRO A 260 22.56 -16.30 -5.54
C PRO A 260 23.46 -15.06 -5.60
N GLY A 261 23.38 -14.17 -4.61
CA GLY A 261 24.13 -12.94 -4.50
C GLY A 261 23.88 -11.96 -5.63
N ASN A 262 24.84 -11.05 -5.83
CA ASN A 262 24.79 -10.01 -6.85
C ASN A 262 24.47 -10.56 -8.25
N GLN A 263 23.39 -10.08 -8.87
CA GLN A 263 23.02 -10.44 -10.25
C GLN A 263 23.69 -9.52 -11.28
N GLU A 264 24.32 -10.12 -12.30
CA GLU A 264 24.82 -9.39 -13.48
C GLU A 264 23.70 -9.07 -14.48
N SER A 265 22.55 -9.74 -14.40
CA SER A 265 21.43 -9.53 -15.32
C SER A 265 20.67 -8.26 -15.00
N ALA A 266 20.57 -7.36 -15.99
CA ALA A 266 19.75 -6.15 -15.89
C ALA A 266 18.24 -6.43 -15.82
N SER A 267 17.77 -7.64 -16.18
CA SER A 267 16.34 -7.96 -16.24
C SER A 267 15.73 -8.40 -14.91
N CYS A 268 16.55 -8.71 -13.89
CA CYS A 268 16.09 -9.16 -12.57
C CYS A 268 15.05 -10.31 -12.59
N SER A 269 15.06 -11.15 -13.64
CA SER A 269 13.94 -12.04 -13.96
C SER A 269 13.88 -13.35 -13.19
N ALA A 270 14.94 -13.69 -12.45
CA ALA A 270 14.99 -14.80 -11.51
C ALA A 270 16.15 -14.55 -10.54
N ASN A 271 15.85 -14.37 -9.27
CA ASN A 271 16.80 -13.87 -8.27
C ASN A 271 16.69 -14.59 -6.92
N GLY A 272 16.08 -15.78 -6.95
CA GLY A 272 16.13 -16.77 -5.88
C GLY A 272 15.70 -16.24 -4.51
N GLN A 273 16.30 -16.78 -3.46
CA GLN A 273 16.00 -16.45 -2.08
C GLN A 273 17.27 -16.25 -1.28
N TYR A 274 17.16 -15.44 -0.23
CA TYR A 274 18.09 -15.50 0.90
C TYR A 274 17.64 -16.60 1.86
N ASP A 275 18.61 -17.40 2.33
CA ASP A 275 18.45 -18.44 3.36
C ASP A 275 19.68 -18.34 4.27
N GLY A 276 19.48 -17.78 5.46
CA GLY A 276 20.57 -17.42 6.36
C GLY A 276 20.15 -16.47 7.48
N VAL A 277 21.14 -15.80 8.08
CA VAL A 277 20.92 -14.95 9.25
C VAL A 277 20.57 -13.53 8.81
N LEU A 278 19.48 -12.99 9.33
CA LEU A 278 19.17 -11.56 9.33
C LEU A 278 19.62 -10.92 10.64
N THR A 279 20.02 -9.66 10.57
CA THR A 279 20.43 -8.87 11.74
C THR A 279 19.36 -7.84 12.05
N LEU A 280 18.58 -8.07 13.09
CA LEU A 280 17.63 -7.11 13.64
C LEU A 280 18.41 -6.05 14.42
N HIS A 281 17.89 -4.82 14.45
CA HIS A 281 18.49 -3.66 15.12
C HIS A 281 19.98 -3.44 14.77
N PRO A 282 20.36 -3.44 13.47
CA PRO A 282 21.76 -3.37 13.06
C PRO A 282 22.47 -2.10 13.54
N ASP A 283 21.71 -1.01 13.73
CA ASP A 283 22.23 0.29 14.15
C ASP A 283 22.18 0.53 15.68
N SER A 284 21.67 -0.42 16.47
CA SER A 284 21.54 -0.27 17.92
C SER A 284 22.10 -1.48 18.70
N THR A 285 21.26 -2.44 19.09
CA THR A 285 21.67 -3.68 19.75
C THR A 285 21.40 -4.87 18.83
N PRO A 286 22.36 -5.26 17.97
CA PRO A 286 22.12 -6.25 16.94
C PRO A 286 21.68 -7.60 17.51
N VAL A 287 20.61 -8.16 16.94
CA VAL A 287 20.12 -9.50 17.24
C VAL A 287 20.09 -10.32 15.95
N SER A 288 20.88 -11.39 15.91
CA SER A 288 20.91 -12.31 14.78
C SER A 288 19.81 -13.37 14.91
N LYS A 289 18.98 -13.50 13.87
CA LYS A 289 17.97 -14.54 13.74
C LYS A 289 17.98 -15.11 12.33
N ASP A 290 17.64 -16.39 12.24
CA ASP A 290 17.44 -17.06 10.95
C ASP A 290 16.25 -16.41 10.22
N ASP A 291 16.34 -16.26 8.90
CA ASP A 291 15.32 -15.58 8.09
C ASP A 291 13.95 -16.29 8.16
N ASP A 292 13.92 -17.62 8.25
CA ASP A 292 12.69 -18.41 8.48
C ASP A 292 12.14 -18.22 9.90
N THR A 293 12.93 -17.69 10.84
CA THR A 293 12.43 -17.31 12.17
C THR A 293 11.86 -15.90 12.17
N VAL A 294 12.50 -14.96 11.46
CA VAL A 294 12.03 -13.57 11.35
C VAL A 294 10.75 -13.52 10.52
N PHE A 295 10.80 -14.11 9.33
CA PHE A 295 9.70 -14.19 8.38
C PHE A 295 9.14 -15.62 8.28
N HIS A 296 8.51 -16.07 9.35
CA HIS A 296 8.11 -17.47 9.59
C HIS A 296 6.91 -18.00 8.76
N HIS A 297 6.28 -17.14 7.98
CA HIS A 297 5.14 -17.43 7.13
C HIS A 297 5.45 -16.97 5.71
N THR A 298 4.97 -17.73 4.73
CA THR A 298 5.20 -17.45 3.30
C THR A 298 3.90 -17.02 2.66
N PRO A 299 3.90 -15.95 1.84
CA PRO A 299 2.69 -15.52 1.16
C PRO A 299 2.18 -16.60 0.21
N THR A 300 0.86 -16.64 0.05
CA THR A 300 0.24 -17.39 -1.04
C THR A 300 0.55 -16.72 -2.39
N LEU A 301 0.78 -17.51 -3.43
CA LEU A 301 1.04 -17.01 -4.78
C LEU A 301 -0.13 -17.31 -5.72
N ALA A 302 -0.54 -16.32 -6.50
CA ALA A 302 -1.41 -16.57 -7.65
C ALA A 302 -0.70 -17.45 -8.70
N SER A 303 -1.47 -18.10 -9.57
CA SER A 303 -0.91 -19.02 -10.56
C SER A 303 0.04 -18.28 -11.50
N GLY A 304 1.28 -18.78 -11.61
CA GLY A 304 2.31 -18.21 -12.48
C GLY A 304 3.19 -17.15 -11.82
N VAL A 305 2.85 -16.69 -10.61
CA VAL A 305 3.65 -15.74 -9.83
C VAL A 305 4.89 -16.44 -9.28
N SER A 306 6.03 -15.75 -9.31
CA SER A 306 7.31 -16.23 -8.81
C SER A 306 7.45 -16.07 -7.29
N SER A 307 8.14 -17.00 -6.63
CA SER A 307 8.57 -16.89 -5.22
C SER A 307 9.97 -16.29 -5.05
N ASP A 308 10.63 -15.95 -6.15
CA ASP A 308 11.95 -15.32 -6.14
C ASP A 308 11.86 -13.88 -5.61
N SER A 309 12.88 -13.49 -4.85
CA SER A 309 13.08 -12.14 -4.34
C SER A 309 13.14 -11.11 -5.47
N PRO A 310 12.40 -9.99 -5.39
CA PRO A 310 12.49 -8.92 -6.35
C PRO A 310 13.76 -8.05 -6.22
N ILE A 311 14.54 -8.20 -5.14
CA ILE A 311 15.76 -7.42 -4.85
C ILE A 311 16.98 -8.09 -5.47
N CYS A 312 17.43 -7.65 -6.65
CA CYS A 312 18.57 -8.28 -7.35
C CYS A 312 19.82 -7.39 -7.45
N HIS A 313 19.70 -6.11 -7.12
CA HIS A 313 20.80 -5.16 -7.17
C HIS A 313 20.90 -4.37 -5.86
N TRP A 314 22.11 -4.22 -5.36
CA TRP A 314 22.39 -3.55 -4.08
C TRP A 314 21.93 -2.08 -4.01
N CYS A 315 21.84 -1.39 -5.16
CA CYS A 315 21.43 0.01 -5.25
C CYS A 315 19.92 0.20 -5.53
N GLN A 316 19.18 -0.91 -5.60
CA GLN A 316 17.75 -0.93 -5.91
C GLN A 316 16.94 -0.44 -4.71
N LYS A 317 15.99 0.46 -4.97
CA LYS A 317 15.06 0.95 -3.94
C LYS A 317 13.83 0.05 -3.90
N ASN A 318 13.35 -0.28 -2.70
CA ASN A 318 12.19 -1.13 -2.51
C ASN A 318 11.15 -0.40 -1.67
N PHE A 319 9.89 -0.51 -2.09
CA PHE A 319 8.77 0.20 -1.50
C PHE A 319 7.58 -0.74 -1.33
N VAL A 320 6.84 -0.54 -0.25
CA VAL A 320 5.49 -1.07 -0.08
C VAL A 320 4.54 0.13 0.03
N VAL A 321 3.42 0.08 -0.68
CA VAL A 321 2.32 1.04 -0.51
C VAL A 321 1.12 0.27 -0.01
N VAL A 322 0.73 0.52 1.24
CA VAL A 322 -0.44 -0.08 1.87
C VAL A 322 -1.62 0.88 1.71
N LEU A 323 -2.69 0.43 1.07
CA LEU A 323 -3.94 1.18 0.93
C LEU A 323 -5.06 0.39 1.63
N THR A 324 -5.57 0.92 2.75
CA THR A 324 -6.53 0.22 3.63
C THR A 324 -7.62 1.14 4.13
N ASP A 325 -8.85 0.63 4.29
CA ASP A 325 -10.00 1.40 4.81
C ASP A 325 -10.36 1.06 6.27
N GLY A 326 -9.60 0.16 6.89
CA GLY A 326 -9.98 -0.43 8.16
C GLY A 326 -8.83 -0.70 9.11
N ASP A 327 -9.23 -0.86 10.37
CA ASP A 327 -8.38 -1.29 11.48
C ASP A 327 -7.94 -2.75 11.28
N PRO A 328 -6.81 -3.16 11.88
CA PRO A 328 -6.41 -4.56 11.95
C PRO A 328 -7.57 -5.48 12.39
N TYR A 329 -7.73 -6.63 11.74
CA TYR A 329 -8.78 -7.60 12.10
C TYR A 329 -8.33 -9.01 11.81
N TYR A 330 -8.23 -9.85 12.85
CA TYR A 330 -7.46 -11.11 12.84
C TYR A 330 -6.03 -10.88 12.34
N ASP A 331 -5.30 -10.05 13.08
CA ASP A 331 -3.97 -9.56 12.72
C ASP A 331 -3.03 -9.66 13.92
N ASN A 332 -2.84 -10.87 14.45
CA ASN A 332 -1.97 -11.11 15.61
C ASN A 332 -1.17 -12.42 15.53
N SER A 333 -1.10 -13.02 14.34
CA SER A 333 -0.38 -14.28 14.07
C SER A 333 1.10 -14.08 13.72
N ILE A 334 1.78 -13.16 14.42
CA ILE A 334 3.23 -13.01 14.33
C ILE A 334 3.87 -13.85 15.43
N SER A 335 4.86 -14.69 15.11
CA SER A 335 5.54 -15.49 16.14
C SER A 335 6.30 -14.61 17.14
N SER A 336 6.18 -14.91 18.44
CA SER A 336 6.96 -14.23 19.49
C SER A 336 8.46 -14.49 19.43
N THR A 337 8.89 -15.50 18.65
CA THR A 337 10.32 -15.76 18.42
C THR A 337 10.89 -14.96 17.27
N SER A 338 10.07 -14.30 16.45
CA SER A 338 10.50 -13.51 15.28
C SER A 338 11.35 -12.30 15.68
N GLY A 339 11.06 -11.69 16.83
CA GLY A 339 11.59 -10.38 17.20
C GLY A 339 10.86 -9.21 16.54
N LEU A 340 9.69 -9.45 15.93
CA LEU A 340 8.90 -8.42 15.22
C LEU A 340 7.65 -7.96 15.98
N GLN A 341 7.33 -8.53 17.15
CA GLN A 341 6.11 -8.19 17.91
C GLN A 341 6.19 -6.88 18.72
N ASP A 342 7.40 -6.39 19.00
CA ASP A 342 7.69 -5.18 19.78
C ASP A 342 9.11 -4.77 19.38
N TYR A 343 9.30 -4.51 18.09
CA TYR A 343 10.60 -4.22 17.49
C TYR A 343 11.07 -2.85 17.99
N ASP A 344 10.18 -1.87 18.12
CA ASP A 344 10.55 -0.53 18.58
C ASP A 344 10.72 -0.42 20.11
N ASN A 345 10.35 -1.46 20.86
CA ASN A 345 10.42 -1.57 22.32
C ASN A 345 9.56 -0.53 23.06
N ASP A 346 8.52 0.01 22.42
CA ASP A 346 7.67 1.02 23.04
C ASP A 346 6.70 0.46 24.10
N CYS A 347 6.54 -0.88 24.10
CA CYS A 347 5.80 -1.63 25.11
C CYS A 347 6.68 -2.46 26.06
N ALA A 348 8.01 -2.36 25.96
CA ALA A 348 8.94 -3.10 26.81
C ALA A 348 8.89 -2.70 28.31
N ASP A 349 8.50 -1.46 28.63
CA ASP A 349 8.29 -1.00 30.00
C ASP A 349 6.85 -1.33 30.46
N PRO A 350 6.63 -2.13 31.51
CA PRO A 350 5.29 -2.38 32.05
C PRO A 350 4.50 -1.12 32.45
N ALA A 351 5.17 0.04 32.60
CA ALA A 351 4.52 1.33 32.86
C ALA A 351 3.97 2.02 31.59
N SER A 352 4.28 1.55 30.38
CA SER A 352 3.75 2.09 29.10
C SER A 352 2.24 1.91 28.98
N GLY A 353 1.67 0.93 29.70
CA GLY A 353 0.24 0.65 29.68
C GLY A 353 -0.21 -0.08 28.42
N CYS A 354 0.68 -0.79 27.74
CA CYS A 354 0.30 -1.63 26.61
C CYS A 354 -0.54 -2.84 27.04
N GLY A 355 -1.43 -3.24 26.15
CA GLY A 355 -2.25 -4.44 26.25
C GLY A 355 -1.50 -5.69 25.77
N SER A 356 -2.28 -6.74 25.51
CA SER A 356 -1.79 -7.88 24.72
C SER A 356 -1.51 -7.44 23.28
N ASP A 357 -0.66 -8.18 22.57
CA ASP A 357 -0.40 -7.96 21.14
C ASP A 357 0.08 -6.53 20.82
N ASP A 358 0.88 -5.97 21.73
CA ASP A 358 1.51 -4.65 21.64
C ASP A 358 0.54 -3.45 21.61
N GLN A 359 -0.74 -3.70 21.88
CA GLN A 359 -1.77 -2.69 21.72
C GLN A 359 -1.60 -1.49 22.67
N LYS A 360 -1.59 -0.27 22.13
CA LYS A 360 -1.58 0.96 22.93
C LYS A 360 -2.96 1.29 23.50
N THR A 361 -2.98 1.73 24.75
CA THR A 361 -4.23 2.14 25.43
C THR A 361 -4.91 3.29 24.68
N GLY A 362 -6.22 3.13 24.41
CA GLY A 362 -7.04 4.19 23.82
C GLY A 362 -7.03 4.25 22.29
N ARG A 363 -6.46 3.24 21.62
CA ARG A 363 -6.55 3.02 20.18
C ARG A 363 -7.45 1.80 19.89
N ASP A 364 -8.04 1.77 18.70
CA ASP A 364 -8.80 0.62 18.22
C ASP A 364 -7.88 -0.26 17.36
N TYR A 365 -8.01 -1.57 17.50
CA TYR A 365 -7.24 -2.59 16.78
C TYR A 365 -8.17 -3.70 16.29
N GLY A 366 -9.48 -3.43 16.20
CA GLY A 366 -10.46 -4.42 15.80
C GLY A 366 -10.45 -5.68 16.66
N THR A 367 -11.01 -6.76 16.13
CA THR A 367 -11.01 -8.05 16.83
C THR A 367 -9.73 -8.79 16.53
N SER A 368 -8.99 -9.19 17.58
CA SER A 368 -7.72 -9.93 17.43
C SER A 368 -6.70 -9.20 16.55
N GLY A 369 -6.69 -7.88 16.52
CA GLY A 369 -5.61 -7.12 15.89
C GLY A 369 -4.47 -6.81 16.85
N SER A 370 -3.44 -6.18 16.33
CA SER A 370 -2.19 -5.86 17.04
C SER A 370 -1.64 -4.51 16.62
N ASP A 371 -0.64 -4.02 17.35
CA ASP A 371 0.17 -2.86 16.95
C ASP A 371 1.34 -3.27 16.02
N TYR A 372 1.51 -4.57 15.72
CA TYR A 372 2.71 -5.12 15.06
C TYR A 372 3.04 -4.54 13.67
N LEU A 373 2.11 -3.86 13.01
CA LEU A 373 2.32 -3.34 11.65
C LEU A 373 3.49 -2.36 11.58
N HIS A 374 3.62 -1.44 12.56
CA HIS A 374 4.73 -0.48 12.55
C HIS A 374 6.06 -1.14 12.87
N ASP A 375 6.07 -2.13 13.77
CA ASP A 375 7.27 -2.90 14.13
C ASP A 375 7.86 -3.63 12.94
N ILE A 376 7.00 -4.32 12.18
CA ILE A 376 7.41 -5.05 10.98
C ILE A 376 7.93 -4.07 9.93
N ALA A 377 7.24 -2.93 9.74
CA ALA A 377 7.67 -1.91 8.80
C ALA A 377 9.03 -1.30 9.18
N GLN A 378 9.26 -1.04 10.47
CA GLN A 378 10.55 -0.56 10.97
C GLN A 378 11.64 -1.61 10.78
N ALA A 379 11.37 -2.88 11.09
CA ALA A 379 12.30 -3.97 10.88
C ALA A 379 12.70 -4.09 9.39
N MET A 380 11.72 -4.06 8.48
CA MET A 380 11.96 -4.10 7.03
C MET A 380 12.74 -2.88 6.52
N TYR A 381 12.66 -1.74 7.21
CA TYR A 381 13.42 -0.53 6.90
C TYR A 381 14.86 -0.57 7.44
N GLU A 382 15.07 -1.15 8.61
CA GLU A 382 16.40 -1.19 9.24
C GLU A 382 17.26 -2.36 8.75
N MET A 383 16.67 -3.54 8.57
CA MET A 383 17.37 -4.76 8.19
C MET A 383 17.86 -4.73 6.74
N ASP A 384 18.95 -5.44 6.48
CA ASP A 384 19.28 -5.88 5.13
C ASP A 384 18.57 -7.21 4.85
N LEU A 385 17.59 -7.20 3.93
CA LEU A 385 16.79 -8.37 3.58
C LEU A 385 17.52 -9.32 2.62
N ARG A 386 18.62 -8.87 2.00
CA ARG A 386 19.46 -9.67 1.10
C ARG A 386 20.96 -9.50 1.41
N PRO A 387 21.45 -9.97 2.56
CA PRO A 387 22.87 -9.88 2.92
C PRO A 387 23.83 -10.55 1.93
N ASP A 388 23.33 -11.41 1.03
CA ASP A 388 24.10 -11.98 -0.07
C ASP A 388 24.36 -11.01 -1.25
N ILE A 389 23.69 -9.86 -1.28
CA ILE A 389 23.82 -8.80 -2.29
C ILE A 389 24.55 -7.59 -1.69
N ASP A 390 25.82 -7.43 -2.06
CA ASP A 390 26.72 -6.39 -1.53
C ASP A 390 27.12 -5.33 -2.56
N ASN A 391 27.83 -4.28 -2.13
CA ASN A 391 28.29 -3.19 -2.99
C ASN A 391 29.48 -3.55 -3.92
N PHE A 392 29.81 -4.84 -4.10
CA PHE A 392 30.98 -5.38 -4.79
C PHE A 392 32.35 -5.06 -4.17
N ASP A 393 32.43 -4.12 -3.24
CA ASP A 393 33.62 -3.84 -2.43
C ASP A 393 33.63 -4.67 -1.13
N GLY A 394 32.56 -5.45 -0.89
CA GLY A 394 32.35 -6.31 0.27
C GLY A 394 31.80 -5.58 1.49
N ASP A 395 31.38 -4.31 1.35
CA ASP A 395 30.60 -3.64 2.38
C ASP A 395 29.11 -3.96 2.19
N GLU A 396 28.40 -4.07 3.31
CA GLU A 396 26.96 -4.27 3.33
C GLU A 396 26.23 -3.16 2.56
N ALA A 397 25.32 -3.57 1.69
CA ALA A 397 24.36 -2.68 1.06
C ALA A 397 23.01 -2.97 1.69
N ARG A 398 22.44 -1.99 2.41
CA ARG A 398 21.16 -2.20 3.09
C ARG A 398 20.03 -2.37 2.07
N ASN A 399 19.68 -3.62 1.76
CA ASN A 399 18.56 -3.97 0.89
C ASN A 399 17.25 -3.95 1.68
N ASN A 400 16.84 -2.76 2.08
CA ASN A 400 15.64 -2.53 2.90
C ASN A 400 14.41 -2.16 2.06
N VAL A 401 13.29 -2.02 2.76
CA VAL A 401 12.00 -1.58 2.21
C VAL A 401 11.50 -0.36 2.97
N ILE A 402 10.98 0.63 2.23
CA ILE A 402 10.28 1.80 2.81
C ILE A 402 8.78 1.58 2.64
N THR A 403 8.00 1.78 3.71
CA THR A 403 6.56 1.54 3.70
C THR A 403 5.78 2.86 3.73
N TYR A 404 4.96 3.08 2.71
CA TYR A 404 3.96 4.14 2.65
C TYR A 404 2.60 3.59 3.03
N THR A 405 1.81 4.38 3.73
CA THR A 405 0.45 4.01 4.13
C THR A 405 -0.55 5.04 3.63
N VAL A 406 -1.71 4.57 3.22
CA VAL A 406 -2.82 5.39 2.78
C VAL A 406 -4.10 4.88 3.46
N GLY A 407 -4.68 5.72 4.32
CA GLY A 407 -5.97 5.46 4.97
C GLY A 407 -7.11 5.91 4.06
N PHE A 408 -7.94 4.97 3.61
CA PHE A 408 -9.11 5.26 2.78
C PHE A 408 -10.35 5.47 3.66
N ALA A 409 -10.92 6.67 3.65
CA ALA A 409 -12.01 7.10 4.52
C ALA A 409 -11.73 6.92 6.03
N ILE A 410 -10.46 6.84 6.42
CA ILE A 410 -10.00 6.66 7.80
C ILE A 410 -8.74 7.48 8.05
N ASP A 411 -8.65 8.07 9.25
CA ASP A 411 -7.40 8.61 9.79
C ASP A 411 -6.94 7.77 10.99
N HIS A 412 -5.94 6.89 10.79
CA HIS A 412 -5.57 5.87 11.77
C HIS A 412 -4.12 6.02 12.31
N PRO A 413 -3.92 6.12 13.65
CA PRO A 413 -2.60 6.29 14.26
C PRO A 413 -1.59 5.19 13.90
N LEU A 414 -2.02 3.92 13.84
CA LEU A 414 -1.12 2.81 13.45
C LEU A 414 -0.54 3.02 12.03
N LEU A 415 -1.33 3.53 11.09
CA LEU A 415 -0.86 3.78 9.72
C LEU A 415 0.15 4.94 9.70
N SER A 416 -0.09 5.98 10.48
CA SER A 416 0.85 7.10 10.66
C SER A 416 2.16 6.63 11.28
N ASP A 417 2.10 5.85 12.37
CA ASP A 417 3.27 5.33 13.07
C ASP A 417 4.10 4.43 12.13
N THR A 418 3.42 3.51 11.42
CA THR A 418 4.01 2.61 10.39
C THR A 418 4.82 3.36 9.34
N ALA A 419 4.23 4.41 8.72
CA ALA A 419 4.94 5.19 7.73
C ALA A 419 6.12 5.96 8.34
N SER A 420 5.93 6.56 9.52
CA SER A 420 6.96 7.40 10.14
C SER A 420 8.22 6.62 10.53
N GLN A 421 8.05 5.40 11.05
CA GLN A 421 9.16 4.56 11.52
C GLN A 421 9.89 3.83 10.39
N SER A 422 9.21 3.58 9.26
CA SER A 422 9.80 2.97 8.07
C SER A 422 10.37 3.96 7.05
N GLY A 423 10.44 5.25 7.40
CA GLY A 423 10.95 6.31 6.53
C GLY A 423 10.01 6.70 5.38
N GLY A 424 8.75 6.25 5.42
CA GLY A 424 7.71 6.57 4.44
C GLY A 424 6.88 7.79 4.81
N LEU A 425 5.74 7.93 4.12
CA LEU A 425 4.75 8.98 4.36
C LEU A 425 3.36 8.36 4.47
N TYR A 426 2.54 8.99 5.30
CA TYR A 426 1.14 8.64 5.50
C TYR A 426 0.24 9.66 4.81
N PHE A 427 -0.78 9.16 4.12
CA PHE A 427 -1.80 9.96 3.46
C PHE A 427 -3.19 9.47 3.83
N THR A 428 -4.18 10.35 3.78
CA THR A 428 -5.59 9.98 3.81
C THR A 428 -6.22 10.27 2.45
N ALA A 429 -7.19 9.43 2.07
CA ALA A 429 -8.01 9.62 0.88
C ALA A 429 -9.48 9.54 1.29
N ASP A 430 -10.30 10.48 0.80
CA ASP A 430 -11.74 10.55 1.11
C ASP A 430 -12.59 9.85 0.03
#